data_AF-A0A7S2G9U8-F1
#
_entry.id   AF-A0A7S2G9U8-F1
#
_cell.length_a   1.000
_cell.length_b   1.000
_cell.length_c   1.000
_cell.angle_alpha   90.00
_cell.angle_beta   90.00
_cell.angle_gamma   90.00
#
_symmetry.space_group_name_H-M   'P 1'
#
loop_
_entity.id
_entity.type
_entity.pdbx_description
1 polymer ?
#
loop_
_entity_poly.entity_id
_entity_poly.type
_entity_poly.pdbx_seq_one_letter_code
_entity_poly.pdbx_strand_id
1 'polypeptide(L)'
;AEVSQVAQELTLAQRDALLKEFREISTELEADSMLQRTIDAILNLLPVERATVFLVDRAQGVMRTFNEMEIEMSTRNSRATIGATKVRKSVIIPINSGIAGAVVTNAKSEIVPDARGDPRFNRSID
;
A
#
# COMPACT_ATOMS: atom_id res chain seq x y z
N ALA A 1 13.71 23.49 -24.42
CA ALA A 1 14.92 23.05 -23.70
C ALA A 1 14.69 23.10 -22.19
N GLU A 2 14.32 24.25 -21.61
CA GLU A 2 14.08 24.43 -20.16
C GLU A 2 13.01 23.51 -19.56
N VAL A 3 11.86 23.31 -20.22
CA VAL A 3 10.77 22.46 -19.70
C VAL A 3 11.21 20.98 -19.56
N SER A 4 12.11 20.51 -20.44
CA SER A 4 12.66 19.16 -20.37
C SER A 4 13.71 19.01 -19.27
N GLN A 5 14.39 20.09 -18.92
CA GLN A 5 15.43 20.14 -17.90
C GLN A 5 14.80 20.25 -16.50
N VAL A 6 13.77 21.08 -16.34
CA VAL A 6 12.95 21.17 -15.12
C VAL A 6 12.19 19.87 -14.87
N ALA A 7 11.65 19.22 -15.91
CA ALA A 7 11.04 17.90 -15.76
C ALA A 7 12.06 16.84 -15.32
N GLN A 8 13.26 16.83 -15.88
CA GLN A 8 14.36 15.93 -15.47
C GLN A 8 14.83 16.20 -14.04
N GLU A 9 14.95 17.46 -13.62
CA GLU A 9 15.26 17.84 -12.23
C GLU A 9 14.15 17.42 -11.26
N LEU A 10 12.86 17.59 -11.64
CA LEU A 10 11.74 17.08 -10.85
C LEU A 10 11.82 15.57 -10.69
N THR A 11 12.20 14.85 -11.76
CA THR A 11 12.31 13.39 -11.75
C THR A 11 13.48 12.91 -10.88
N LEU A 12 14.59 13.65 -10.85
CA LEU A 12 15.75 13.37 -10.01
C LEU A 12 15.48 13.68 -8.54
N ALA A 13 14.87 14.82 -8.23
CA ALA A 13 14.48 15.18 -6.87
C ALA A 13 13.45 14.17 -6.30
N GLN A 14 12.50 13.72 -7.11
CA GLN A 14 11.57 12.64 -6.75
C GLN A 14 12.29 11.32 -6.49
N ARG A 15 13.30 10.98 -7.30
CA ARG A 15 14.12 9.78 -7.12
C ARG A 15 14.97 9.83 -5.84
N ASP A 16 15.56 10.99 -5.55
CA ASP A 16 16.39 11.16 -4.36
C ASP A 16 15.54 11.18 -3.08
N ALA A 17 14.36 11.79 -3.12
CA ALA A 17 13.38 11.74 -2.04
C ALA A 17 12.95 10.29 -1.75
N LEU A 18 12.59 9.52 -2.80
CA LEU A 18 12.28 8.10 -2.71
C LEU A 18 13.42 7.32 -2.05
N LEU A 19 14.67 7.50 -2.51
CA LEU A 19 15.84 6.78 -1.96
C LEU A 19 16.12 7.15 -0.50
N LYS A 20 15.93 8.42 -0.12
CA LYS A 20 16.09 8.88 1.26
C LYS A 20 15.05 8.21 2.18
N GLU A 21 13.79 8.20 1.75
CA GLU A 21 12.69 7.59 2.50
C GLU A 21 12.89 6.08 2.67
N PHE A 22 13.33 5.38 1.62
CA PHE A 22 13.71 3.96 1.69
C PHE A 22 14.85 3.67 2.68
N ARG A 23 15.86 4.55 2.75
CA ARG A 23 16.98 4.40 3.69
C ARG A 23 16.51 4.56 5.13
N GLU A 24 15.62 5.51 5.40
CA GLU A 24 15.05 5.73 6.73
C GLU A 24 14.22 4.52 7.17
N ILE A 25 13.38 3.98 6.27
CA ILE A 25 12.63 2.73 6.50
C ILE A 25 13.57 1.56 6.83
N SER A 26 14.69 1.43 6.10
CA SER A 26 15.65 0.34 6.27
C SER A 26 16.42 0.37 7.59
N THR A 27 16.35 1.47 8.34
CA THR A 27 16.98 1.60 9.68
C THR A 27 16.07 1.20 10.83
N GLU A 28 14.78 0.96 10.55
CA GLU A 28 13.81 0.55 11.56
C GLU A 28 14.03 -0.93 11.93
N LEU A 29 14.21 -1.20 13.23
CA LEU A 29 14.41 -2.57 13.76
C LEU A 29 13.08 -3.33 13.93
N GLU A 30 11.95 -2.64 13.88
CA GLU A 30 10.62 -3.20 14.08
C GLU A 30 9.88 -3.36 12.74
N ALA A 31 9.54 -4.60 12.40
CA ALA A 31 8.92 -4.95 11.12
C ALA A 31 7.60 -4.19 10.87
N ASP A 32 6.77 -4.03 11.91
CA ASP A 32 5.47 -3.36 11.78
C ASP A 32 5.66 -1.86 11.47
N SER A 33 6.55 -1.18 12.18
CA SER A 33 6.88 0.22 11.95
C SER A 33 7.47 0.45 10.55
N MET A 34 8.32 -0.47 10.10
CA MET A 34 8.90 -0.46 8.75
C MET A 34 7.83 -0.62 7.65
N LEU A 35 6.90 -1.57 7.80
CA LEU A 35 5.82 -1.81 6.84
C LEU A 35 4.86 -0.63 6.78
N GLN A 36 4.53 -0.02 7.93
CA GLN A 36 3.66 1.16 7.96
C GLN A 36 4.29 2.33 7.22
N ARG A 37 5.56 2.64 7.48
CA ARG A 37 6.27 3.72 6.76
C ARG A 37 6.40 3.44 5.26
N THR A 38 6.55 2.17 4.87
CA THR A 38 6.58 1.78 3.45
C THR A 38 5.25 2.11 2.77
N ILE A 39 4.12 1.80 3.42
CA ILE A 39 2.79 2.17 2.92
C ILE A 39 2.66 3.69 2.81
N ASP A 40 3.05 4.43 3.86
CA ASP A 40 2.95 5.88 3.88
C ASP A 40 3.79 6.52 2.75
N ALA A 41 5.02 6.05 2.54
CA ALA A 41 5.89 6.49 1.44
C ALA A 41 5.26 6.22 0.07
N ILE A 42 4.68 5.04 -0.15
CA ILE A 42 3.99 4.69 -1.40
C ILE A 42 2.81 5.65 -1.65
N LEU A 43 1.99 5.91 -0.64
CA LEU A 43 0.83 6.81 -0.73
C LEU A 43 1.24 8.27 -0.98
N ASN A 44 2.38 8.70 -0.44
CA ASN A 44 2.89 10.07 -0.63
C ASN A 44 3.56 10.26 -2.00
N LEU A 45 4.22 9.23 -2.52
CA LEU A 45 5.02 9.33 -3.74
C LEU A 45 4.24 8.97 -5.02
N LEU A 46 3.18 8.17 -4.91
CA LEU A 46 2.36 7.75 -6.04
C LEU A 46 0.94 8.33 -5.95
N PRO A 47 0.33 8.70 -7.08
CA PRO A 47 -1.06 9.17 -7.11
C PRO A 47 -2.03 7.98 -7.00
N VAL A 48 -2.06 7.33 -5.84
CA VAL A 48 -2.92 6.17 -5.54
C VAL A 48 -3.81 6.45 -4.33
N GLU A 49 -5.02 5.90 -4.33
CA GLU A 49 -5.98 6.14 -3.23
C GLU A 49 -5.70 5.26 -2.01
N ARG A 50 -5.17 4.04 -2.22
CA ARG A 50 -4.95 3.03 -1.19
C ARG A 50 -3.75 2.15 -1.53
N ALA A 51 -3.03 1.73 -0.50
CA ALA A 51 -1.98 0.71 -0.57
C ALA A 51 -2.20 -0.29 0.58
N THR A 52 -1.89 -1.56 0.36
CA THR A 52 -2.10 -2.62 1.34
C THR A 52 -0.98 -3.64 1.21
N VAL A 53 -0.48 -4.12 2.36
CA VAL A 53 0.48 -5.21 2.44
C VAL A 53 -0.23 -6.48 2.89
N PHE A 54 0.05 -7.60 2.23
CA PHE A 54 -0.41 -8.91 2.66
C PHE A 54 0.75 -9.70 3.25
N LEU A 55 0.60 -10.15 4.50
CA LEU A 55 1.53 -11.08 5.15
C LEU A 55 1.10 -12.52 4.86
N VAL A 56 1.99 -13.28 4.23
CA VAL A 56 1.70 -14.63 3.75
C VAL A 56 2.17 -15.67 4.76
N ASP A 57 1.25 -16.49 5.25
CA ASP A 57 1.54 -17.70 6.01
C ASP A 57 1.32 -18.93 5.12
N ARG A 58 2.42 -19.45 4.55
CA ARG A 58 2.39 -20.63 3.66
C ARG A 58 2.06 -21.92 4.39
N ALA A 59 2.37 -22.03 5.68
CA ALA A 59 2.09 -23.23 6.46
C ALA A 59 0.58 -23.36 6.73
N GLN A 60 -0.08 -22.22 6.96
CA GLN A 60 -1.53 -22.15 7.13
C GLN A 60 -2.30 -22.02 5.81
N GLY A 61 -1.63 -21.68 4.70
CA GLY A 61 -2.27 -21.47 3.40
C GLY A 61 -3.12 -20.20 3.35
N VAL A 62 -2.76 -19.17 4.14
CA VAL A 62 -3.51 -17.91 4.24
C VAL A 62 -2.61 -16.71 4.07
N MET A 63 -3.22 -15.57 3.74
CA MET A 63 -2.59 -14.26 3.80
C MET A 63 -3.45 -13.30 4.65
N ARG A 64 -2.81 -12.31 5.25
CA ARG A 64 -3.43 -11.38 6.20
C ARG A 64 -3.14 -9.94 5.79
N THR A 65 -4.14 -9.07 5.77
CA THR A 65 -3.88 -7.63 5.57
C THR A 65 -3.11 -7.09 6.76
N PHE A 66 -2.00 -6.40 6.48
CA PHE A 66 -1.27 -5.62 7.46
C PHE A 66 -1.98 -4.28 7.66
N ASN A 67 -2.33 -3.97 8.92
CA ASN A 67 -2.89 -2.71 9.39
C ASN A 67 -3.85 -2.01 8.40
N GLU A 68 -5.14 -2.36 8.43
CA GLU A 68 -6.17 -1.48 7.89
C GLU A 68 -6.41 -0.33 8.89
N MET A 69 -5.69 0.78 8.70
CA MET A 69 -6.08 2.04 9.32
C MET A 69 -7.25 2.64 8.55
N GLU A 70 -8.39 2.76 9.22
CA GLU A 70 -9.45 3.67 8.75
C GLU A 70 -9.19 5.04 9.37
N ILE A 71 -8.89 6.04 8.53
CA ILE A 71 -8.91 7.44 8.97
C ILE A 71 -10.38 7.83 9.06
N GLU A 72 -10.92 7.91 10.28
CA GLU A 72 -12.24 8.48 10.50
C GLU A 72 -12.13 10.01 10.40
N MET A 73 -12.61 10.57 9.30
CA MET A 73 -12.84 12.01 9.17
C MET A 73 -14.06 12.40 10.01
N SER A 74 -13.87 12.61 11.32
CA SER A 74 -14.97 13.08 12.17
C SER A 74 -15.19 14.59 11.93
N THR A 75 -16.28 14.94 11.25
CA THR A 75 -16.71 16.34 11.12
C THR A 75 -17.53 16.71 12.36
N ARG A 76 -16.86 17.06 13.46
CA ARG A 76 -17.49 17.81 14.54
C ARG A 76 -17.12 19.28 14.41
N ASN A 77 -18.07 20.04 13.87
CA ASN A 77 -18.20 21.48 14.05
C ASN A 77 -17.00 22.29 13.53
N SER A 78 -16.95 22.51 12.20
CA SER A 78 -16.18 23.58 11.54
C SER A 78 -14.65 23.63 11.76
N ARG A 79 -14.04 22.56 12.29
CA ARG A 79 -12.62 22.24 12.10
C ARG A 79 -12.52 20.73 11.86
N ALA A 80 -11.99 20.33 10.71
CA ALA A 80 -11.66 18.93 10.47
C ALA A 80 -10.54 18.56 11.44
N THR A 81 -10.88 17.87 12.53
CA THR A 81 -9.90 17.26 13.41
C THR A 81 -9.73 15.82 12.95
N ILE A 82 -8.53 15.48 12.45
CA ILE A 82 -8.13 14.10 12.19
C ILE A 82 -8.13 13.40 13.56
N GLY A 83 -9.18 12.64 13.85
CA GLY A 83 -9.50 12.22 15.22
C GLY A 83 -9.98 10.78 15.26
N ALA A 84 -9.09 9.92 15.77
CA ALA A 84 -9.23 8.49 16.06
C ALA A 84 -9.02 7.52 14.88
N THR A 85 -7.82 6.93 14.84
CA THR A 85 -7.49 5.76 14.02
C THR A 85 -8.19 4.53 14.59
N LYS A 86 -9.23 4.03 13.92
CA LYS A 86 -9.81 2.73 14.25
C LYS A 86 -9.01 1.66 13.50
N VAL A 87 -8.26 0.85 14.23
CA VAL A 87 -7.58 -0.32 13.66
C VAL A 87 -8.67 -1.33 13.30
N ARG A 88 -8.91 -1.56 12.01
CA ARG A 88 -9.77 -2.67 11.59
C ARG A 88 -9.04 -3.98 11.89
N LYS A 89 -9.81 -5.00 12.30
CA LYS A 89 -9.28 -6.37 12.41
C LYS A 89 -8.73 -6.79 11.05
N SER A 90 -7.50 -7.31 11.04
CA SER A 90 -6.85 -7.88 9.86
C SER A 90 -7.79 -8.88 9.14
N VAL A 91 -7.90 -8.73 7.82
CA VAL A 91 -8.68 -9.62 6.96
C VAL A 91 -7.81 -10.82 6.60
N ILE A 92 -8.33 -12.03 6.83
CA ILE A 92 -7.66 -13.31 6.52
C ILE A 92 -8.24 -13.87 5.24
N ILE A 93 -7.38 -14.20 4.29
CA ILE A 93 -7.75 -14.59 2.92
C ILE A 93 -7.00 -15.88 2.56
N PRO A 94 -7.62 -16.83 1.84
CA PRO A 94 -6.88 -17.97 1.29
C PRO A 94 -5.74 -17.52 0.37
N ILE A 95 -4.57 -18.14 0.48
CA ILE A 95 -3.34 -17.72 -0.22
C ILE A 95 -3.45 -17.70 -1.76
N ASN A 96 -4.43 -18.41 -2.33
CA ASN A 96 -4.67 -18.55 -3.77
C ASN A 96 -5.94 -17.82 -4.24
N SER A 97 -6.53 -16.96 -3.42
CA SER A 97 -7.77 -16.25 -3.73
C SER A 97 -7.54 -14.82 -4.23
N GLY A 98 -8.37 -14.38 -5.17
CA GLY A 98 -8.34 -13.01 -5.69
C GLY A 98 -7.12 -12.73 -6.56
N ILE A 99 -6.96 -11.45 -6.90
CA ILE A 99 -5.80 -10.97 -7.66
C ILE A 99 -4.51 -11.17 -6.85
N ALA A 100 -4.54 -10.85 -5.56
CA ALA A 100 -3.39 -11.05 -4.66
C ALA A 100 -2.94 -12.52 -4.60
N GLY A 101 -3.88 -13.47 -4.55
CA GLY A 101 -3.57 -14.89 -4.53
C GLY A 101 -2.91 -15.39 -5.82
N ALA A 102 -3.32 -14.84 -6.96
CA ALA A 102 -2.67 -15.15 -8.23
C ALA A 102 -1.22 -14.64 -8.27
N VAL A 103 -0.95 -13.45 -7.74
CA VAL A 103 0.40 -12.89 -7.62
C VAL A 103 1.26 -13.76 -6.68
N VAL A 104 0.74 -14.16 -5.51
CA VAL A 104 1.46 -15.03 -4.56
C VAL A 104 1.78 -16.40 -5.16
N THR A 105 0.87 -16.94 -5.96
CA THR A 105 1.01 -18.26 -6.60
C THR A 105 2.05 -18.22 -7.73
N ASN A 106 2.01 -17.19 -8.58
CA ASN A 106 2.85 -17.08 -9.77
C ASN A 106 4.18 -16.36 -9.51
N ALA A 107 4.36 -15.77 -8.33
CA ALA A 107 5.53 -14.96 -7.95
C ALA A 107 5.86 -13.86 -8.97
N LYS A 108 4.83 -13.26 -9.57
CA LYS A 108 4.96 -12.27 -10.65
C LYS A 108 4.17 -11.01 -10.30
N SER A 109 4.85 -9.88 -10.32
CA SER A 109 4.21 -8.57 -10.19
C SER A 109 3.36 -8.25 -11.42
N GLU A 110 2.16 -7.71 -11.20
CA GLU A 110 1.19 -7.44 -12.26
C GLU A 110 0.54 -6.07 -12.06
N ILE A 111 0.28 -5.38 -13.17
CA ILE A 111 -0.60 -4.22 -13.22
C ILE A 111 -1.90 -4.70 -13.85
N VAL A 112 -3.02 -4.58 -13.13
CA VAL A 112 -4.35 -5.00 -13.60
C VAL A 112 -5.15 -3.74 -13.97
N PRO A 113 -5.35 -3.43 -15.26
CA PRO A 113 -6.00 -2.18 -15.69
C PRO A 113 -7.46 -2.06 -15.27
N ASP A 114 -8.19 -3.18 -15.25
CA ASP A 114 -9.55 -3.28 -14.76
C ASP A 114 -9.66 -4.49 -13.82
N ALA A 115 -9.55 -4.22 -12.52
CA ALA A 115 -9.67 -5.26 -11.51
C ALA A 115 -11.05 -5.95 -11.55
N ARG A 116 -12.14 -5.20 -11.76
CA ARG A 116 -13.51 -5.76 -11.71
C ARG A 116 -13.84 -6.64 -12.93
N GLY A 117 -13.17 -6.38 -14.04
CA GLY A 117 -13.22 -7.21 -15.25
C GLY A 117 -12.26 -8.41 -15.24
N ASP A 118 -11.30 -8.47 -14.30
CA ASP A 118 -10.33 -9.56 -14.24
C ASP A 118 -11.02 -10.88 -13.78
N PRO A 119 -10.85 -12.01 -14.49
CA PRO A 119 -11.46 -13.29 -14.11
C PRO A 119 -11.08 -13.80 -12.71
N ARG A 120 -9.97 -13.30 -12.16
CA ARG A 120 -9.47 -13.68 -10.83
C ARG A 120 -10.08 -12.83 -9.72
N PHE A 121 -10.77 -11.74 -10.05
CA PHE A 121 -11.35 -10.80 -9.11
C PHE A 121 -12.28 -11.49 -8.13
N ASN A 122 -12.00 -11.33 -6.84
CA ASN A 122 -12.86 -11.83 -5.78
C ASN A 122 -13.63 -10.66 -5.13
N ARG A 123 -14.93 -10.57 -5.41
CA ARG A 123 -15.83 -9.51 -4.89
C ARG A 123 -15.87 -9.36 -3.37
N SER A 124 -15.51 -10.38 -2.59
CA SER A 124 -15.48 -10.26 -1.14
C SER A 124 -14.16 -9.71 -0.60
N ILE A 125 -13.15 -9.52 -1.47
CA ILE A 125 -11.76 -9.23 -1.08
C ILE A 125 -11.19 -8.04 -1.86
N ASP A 126 -11.33 -8.05 -3.19
CA ASP A 126 -10.77 -7.10 -4.15
C ASP A 126 -11.70 -5.90 -4.42
#